data_AF-A0A7S4FHQ1-F1
#
_entry.id   AF-A0A7S4FHQ1-F1
#
_cell.length_a   1.000
_cell.length_b   1.000
_cell.length_c   1.000
_cell.angle_alpha   90.00
_cell.angle_beta   90.00
_cell.angle_gamma   90.00
#
_symmetry.space_group_name_H-M   'P 1'
#
loop_
_entity.id
_entity.type
_entity.pdbx_description
1 polymer ?
#
loop_
_entity_poly.entity_id
_entity_poly.type
_entity_poly.pdbx_seq_one_letter_code
_entity_poly.pdbx_strand_id
1 'polypeptide(L)'
;MAPTTPVQVEHIRRLQLTRKAMEMFIDDPEVEEIVKGCFVRVLVDKKTKDKVYRLSEVVGITYDSKYTLGDYGKTDKHMTLQYGDQISTCKIDHISNSVFSESEFNNFVTMMNACGVPMLTEQDVLYKLRKVKTYIQLCEQDDA
;
A
#
# COMPACT_ATOMS: atom_id res chain seq x y z
N MET A 1 24.03 -0.46 19.79
CA MET A 1 22.84 -0.48 18.92
C MET A 1 22.14 -1.80 19.16
N ALA A 2 20.86 -1.80 19.54
CA ALA A 2 20.10 -3.04 19.66
C ALA A 2 20.02 -3.70 18.26
N PRO A 3 20.12 -5.04 18.16
CA PRO A 3 19.91 -5.71 16.88
C PRO A 3 18.47 -5.44 16.43
N THR A 4 18.32 -4.71 15.33
CA THR A 4 17.02 -4.48 14.69
C THR A 4 16.57 -5.79 14.05
N THR A 5 15.56 -6.43 14.62
CA THR A 5 14.94 -7.63 14.05
C THR A 5 14.49 -7.36 12.62
N PRO A 6 14.86 -8.20 11.63
CA PRO A 6 14.37 -8.06 10.26
C PRO A 6 12.86 -8.15 10.19
N VAL A 7 12.25 -7.37 9.28
CA VAL A 7 10.80 -7.40 9.08
C VAL A 7 10.35 -8.73 8.47
N GLN A 8 9.34 -9.36 9.05
CA GLN A 8 8.74 -10.60 8.56
C GLN A 8 7.55 -10.30 7.64
N VAL A 9 7.21 -11.26 6.78
CA VAL A 9 6.12 -11.12 5.81
C VAL A 9 4.77 -10.84 6.50
N GLU A 10 4.53 -11.45 7.66
CA GLU A 10 3.34 -11.25 8.51
C GLU A 10 3.21 -9.80 8.99
N HIS A 11 4.32 -9.13 9.26
CA HIS A 11 4.32 -7.73 9.69
C HIS A 11 3.79 -6.83 8.56
N ILE A 12 4.30 -7.04 7.34
CA ILE A 12 3.89 -6.27 6.15
C ILE A 12 2.46 -6.61 5.72
N ARG A 13 2.02 -7.87 5.85
CA ARG A 13 0.63 -8.27 5.55
C ARG A 13 -0.39 -7.46 6.34
N ARG A 14 -0.09 -7.11 7.59
CA ARG A 14 -0.98 -6.32 8.44
C ARG A 14 -1.07 -4.85 8.01
N LEU A 15 -0.09 -4.36 7.25
CA LEU A 15 -0.07 -3.04 6.64
C LEU A 15 -0.53 -3.06 5.18
N GLN A 16 -1.05 -4.19 4.69
CA GLN A 16 -1.58 -4.28 3.34
C GLN A 16 -2.91 -3.53 3.24
N LEU A 17 -2.98 -2.58 2.31
CA LEU A 17 -4.22 -1.93 1.89
C LEU A 17 -4.81 -2.66 0.69
N THR A 18 -6.13 -2.81 0.71
CA THR A 18 -6.91 -3.36 -0.39
C THR A 18 -7.63 -2.23 -1.13
N ARG A 19 -8.03 -2.47 -2.38
CA ARG A 19 -8.86 -1.51 -3.12
C ARG A 19 -10.16 -1.21 -2.38
N LYS A 20 -10.80 -2.23 -1.82
CA LYS A 20 -12.03 -2.08 -1.04
C LYS A 20 -11.84 -1.23 0.23
N ALA A 21 -10.68 -1.35 0.89
CA ALA A 21 -10.35 -0.46 2.01
C ALA A 21 -10.24 1.00 1.53
N MET A 22 -9.51 1.23 0.44
CA MET A 22 -9.38 2.57 -0.13
C MET A 22 -10.72 3.17 -0.54
N GLU A 23 -11.63 2.40 -1.13
CA GLU A 23 -12.99 2.86 -1.49
C GLU A 23 -13.76 3.47 -0.31
N MET A 24 -13.49 3.01 0.93
CA MET A 24 -14.20 3.49 2.13
C MET A 24 -13.67 4.84 2.63
N PHE A 25 -12.36 5.09 2.55
CA PHE A 25 -11.73 6.25 3.21
C PHE A 25 -10.94 7.16 2.25
N ILE A 26 -11.03 6.99 0.93
CA ILE A 26 -10.24 7.78 -0.04
C ILE A 26 -10.53 9.28 0.00
N ASP A 27 -11.69 9.71 0.51
CA ASP A 27 -12.07 11.12 0.64
C ASP A 27 -11.77 11.74 1.99
N ASP A 28 -11.26 10.95 2.93
CA ASP A 28 -10.88 11.49 4.22
C ASP A 28 -9.70 12.47 4.09
N PRO A 29 -9.75 13.64 4.74
CA PRO A 29 -8.66 14.61 4.73
C PRO A 29 -7.30 14.05 5.20
N GLU A 30 -7.29 13.10 6.12
CA GLU A 30 -6.08 12.49 6.70
C GLU A 30 -5.60 11.25 5.93
N VAL A 31 -6.30 10.85 4.86
CA VAL A 31 -6.02 9.59 4.14
C VAL A 31 -4.56 9.45 3.74
N GLU A 32 -3.93 10.52 3.23
CA GLU A 32 -2.54 10.45 2.76
C GLU A 32 -1.57 10.09 3.89
N GLU A 33 -1.71 10.72 5.07
CA GLU A 33 -0.87 10.44 6.24
C GLU A 33 -1.08 9.00 6.73
N ILE A 34 -2.31 8.50 6.63
CA ILE A 34 -2.63 7.14 7.05
C ILE A 34 -2.09 6.09 6.07
N VAL A 35 -2.18 6.31 4.76
CA VAL A 35 -1.75 5.30 3.78
C VAL A 35 -0.24 5.29 3.53
N LYS A 36 0.47 6.40 3.78
CA LYS A 36 1.94 6.44 3.60
C LYS A 36 2.66 5.47 4.52
N GLY A 37 3.55 4.64 3.98
CA GLY A 37 4.22 3.55 4.69
C GLY A 37 3.35 2.29 4.86
N CYS A 38 2.17 2.26 4.25
CA CYS A 38 1.42 1.02 4.04
C CYS A 38 1.80 0.38 2.70
N PHE A 39 1.31 -0.83 2.44
CA PHE A 39 1.70 -1.62 1.27
C PHE A 39 0.49 -1.98 0.43
N VAL A 40 0.68 -2.03 -0.88
CA VAL A 40 -0.37 -2.45 -1.81
C VAL A 40 0.14 -3.54 -2.74
N ARG A 41 -0.77 -4.45 -3.11
CA ARG A 41 -0.53 -5.42 -4.17
C ARG A 41 -1.08 -4.84 -5.47
N VAL A 42 -0.21 -4.36 -6.35
CA VAL A 42 -0.59 -3.65 -7.57
C VAL A 42 -0.42 -4.53 -8.81
N LEU A 43 -1.39 -4.47 -9.73
CA LEU A 43 -1.27 -5.07 -11.06
C LEU A 43 -0.35 -4.20 -11.93
N VAL A 44 0.81 -4.74 -12.33
CA VAL A 44 1.84 -3.98 -13.08
C VAL A 44 1.71 -4.19 -14.59
N ASP A 45 1.46 -5.43 -15.03
CA ASP A 45 1.36 -5.74 -16.45
C ASP A 45 -0.06 -6.20 -16.82
N LYS A 46 -0.63 -5.50 -17.81
CA LYS A 46 -1.94 -5.79 -18.39
C LYS A 46 -1.85 -6.40 -19.80
N LYS A 47 -0.65 -6.43 -20.40
CA LYS A 47 -0.45 -6.79 -21.81
C LYS A 47 -0.21 -8.29 -21.99
N THR A 48 0.28 -8.97 -20.95
CA THR A 48 0.45 -10.42 -20.95
C THR A 48 -0.86 -11.14 -20.62
N LYS A 49 -1.03 -12.37 -21.11
CA LYS A 49 -2.17 -13.22 -20.73
C LYS A 49 -2.20 -13.50 -19.22
N ASP A 50 -1.04 -13.49 -18.59
CA ASP A 50 -0.89 -13.67 -17.16
C ASP A 50 -0.78 -12.32 -16.46
N LYS A 51 -1.68 -12.08 -15.51
CA LYS A 51 -1.68 -10.87 -14.67
C LYS A 51 -0.46 -10.92 -13.73
N VAL A 52 0.45 -9.95 -13.88
CA VAL A 52 1.61 -9.83 -13.00
C VAL A 52 1.35 -8.83 -11.90
N TYR A 53 1.43 -9.29 -10.66
CA TYR A 53 1.27 -8.46 -9.47
C TYR A 53 2.61 -8.22 -8.78
N ARG A 54 2.67 -7.11 -8.05
CA ARG A 54 3.85 -6.66 -7.32
C ARG A 54 3.43 -6.05 -6.00
N LEU A 55 4.21 -6.31 -4.96
CA LEU A 55 4.10 -5.60 -3.68
C LEU A 55 4.85 -4.26 -3.80
N SER A 56 4.23 -3.17 -3.36
CA SER A 56 4.87 -1.84 -3.37
C SER A 56 4.47 -1.05 -2.13
N GLU A 57 5.37 -0.20 -1.66
CA GLU A 57 5.12 0.72 -0.56
C GLU A 57 4.41 1.96 -1.08
N VAL A 58 3.44 2.46 -0.32
CA VAL A 58 2.76 3.72 -0.61
C VAL A 58 3.58 4.86 -0.04
N VAL A 59 4.00 5.80 -0.89
CA VAL A 59 4.78 6.97 -0.49
C VAL A 59 4.01 8.29 -0.60
N GLY A 60 2.79 8.26 -1.15
CA GLY A 60 1.90 9.40 -1.18
C GLY A 60 0.67 9.21 -2.05
N ILE A 61 -0.10 10.28 -2.19
CA ILE A 61 -1.24 10.38 -3.10
C ILE A 61 -0.99 11.53 -4.07
N THR A 62 -1.33 11.33 -5.34
CA THR A 62 -1.25 12.35 -6.39
C THR A 62 -2.59 12.49 -7.09
N TYR A 63 -2.80 13.61 -7.78
CA TYR A 63 -4.02 13.89 -8.53
C TYR A 63 -3.71 13.87 -10.03
N ASP A 64 -4.48 13.12 -10.80
CA ASP A 64 -4.30 12.97 -12.25
C ASP A 64 -5.67 12.70 -12.92
N SER A 65 -5.69 12.12 -14.12
CA SER A 65 -6.89 11.88 -14.91
C SER A 65 -7.98 11.10 -14.16
N LYS A 66 -9.22 11.60 -14.18
CA LYS A 66 -10.35 10.95 -13.52
C LYS A 66 -10.60 9.53 -14.06
N TYR A 67 -10.94 8.61 -13.18
CA TYR A 67 -11.29 7.22 -13.49
C TYR A 67 -12.37 6.69 -12.55
N THR A 68 -12.97 5.55 -12.90
CA THR A 68 -13.92 4.85 -12.02
C THR A 68 -13.16 3.93 -11.08
N LEU A 69 -13.43 4.06 -9.78
CA LEU A 69 -12.92 3.22 -8.71
C LEU A 69 -14.08 2.39 -8.15
N GLY A 70 -14.14 1.12 -8.53
CA GLY A 70 -15.11 0.14 -8.02
C GLY A 70 -16.54 0.70 -7.89
N ASP A 71 -17.14 0.46 -6.72
CA ASP A 71 -18.48 0.95 -6.37
C ASP A 71 -18.47 2.37 -5.79
N TYR A 72 -17.30 2.91 -5.43
CA TYR A 72 -17.14 4.27 -4.91
C TYR A 72 -17.52 5.34 -5.94
N GLY A 73 -17.24 5.11 -7.23
CA GLY A 73 -17.57 6.04 -8.32
C GLY A 73 -16.32 6.67 -8.94
N LYS A 74 -16.34 7.99 -9.21
CA LYS A 74 -15.25 8.66 -9.93
C LYS A 74 -14.27 9.34 -8.98
N THR A 75 -12.98 9.16 -9.22
CA THR A 75 -11.89 9.85 -8.49
C THR A 75 -10.77 10.25 -9.45
N ASP A 76 -10.01 11.30 -9.11
CA ASP A 76 -8.73 11.69 -9.72
C ASP A 76 -7.53 11.33 -8.84
N LYS A 77 -7.76 10.80 -7.64
CA LYS A 77 -6.69 10.39 -6.71
C LYS A 77 -5.99 9.13 -7.21
N HIS A 78 -4.68 9.16 -7.23
CA HIS A 78 -3.80 8.05 -7.58
C HIS A 78 -2.84 7.79 -6.43
N MET A 79 -2.36 6.55 -6.31
CA MET A 79 -1.34 6.23 -5.32
C MET A 79 0.04 6.37 -5.94
N THR A 80 0.94 7.03 -5.21
CA THR A 80 2.35 7.06 -5.51
C THR A 80 3.01 5.91 -4.79
N LEU A 81 3.65 5.01 -5.54
CA LEU A 81 4.19 3.75 -5.07
C LEU A 81 5.70 3.70 -5.26
N GLN A 82 6.40 3.10 -4.30
CA GLN A 82 7.82 2.80 -4.35
C GLN A 82 8.08 1.30 -4.51
N TYR A 83 9.02 0.97 -5.40
CA TYR A 83 9.57 -0.36 -5.56
C TYR A 83 11.05 -0.27 -5.90
N GLY A 84 11.92 -0.51 -4.91
CA GLY A 84 13.33 -0.15 -5.02
C GLY A 84 13.49 1.36 -5.16
N ASP A 85 14.33 1.79 -6.10
CA ASP A 85 14.56 3.20 -6.45
C ASP A 85 13.46 3.80 -7.36
N GLN A 86 12.52 2.99 -7.83
CA GLN A 86 11.46 3.44 -8.74
C GLN A 86 10.27 3.99 -7.97
N ILE A 87 9.89 5.21 -8.32
CA ILE A 87 8.63 5.85 -7.92
C ILE A 87 7.69 5.85 -9.12
N SER A 88 6.48 5.33 -8.95
CA SER A 88 5.46 5.27 -9.99
C SER A 88 4.09 5.66 -9.45
N THR A 89 3.22 6.15 -10.33
CA THR A 89 1.83 6.47 -9.98
C THR A 89 0.90 5.40 -10.53
N CYS A 90 -0.07 4.95 -9.73
CA CYS A 90 -1.08 4.00 -10.17
C CYS A 90 -2.50 4.42 -9.80
N LYS A 91 -3.46 4.01 -10.64
CA LYS A 91 -4.89 4.07 -10.30
C LYS A 91 -5.17 3.10 -9.15
N ILE A 92 -5.97 3.53 -8.18
CA ILE A 92 -6.39 2.69 -7.04
C ILE A 92 -7.13 1.43 -7.54
N ASP A 93 -7.80 1.52 -8.70
CA ASP A 93 -8.47 0.39 -9.33
C ASP A 93 -7.54 -0.80 -9.65
N HIS A 94 -6.23 -0.53 -9.85
CA HIS A 94 -5.22 -1.57 -10.09
C HIS A 94 -4.75 -2.29 -8.83
N ILE A 95 -5.20 -1.85 -7.65
CA ILE A 95 -4.87 -2.48 -6.37
C ILE A 95 -5.73 -3.73 -6.21
N SER A 96 -5.08 -4.82 -5.81
CA SER A 96 -5.74 -6.09 -5.56
C SER A 96 -6.40 -6.12 -4.18
N ASN A 97 -7.55 -6.76 -4.09
CA ASN A 97 -8.19 -7.09 -2.81
C ASN A 97 -7.63 -8.36 -2.16
N SER A 98 -6.79 -9.11 -2.88
CA SER A 98 -6.21 -10.36 -2.38
C SER A 98 -4.89 -10.13 -1.66
N VAL A 99 -4.58 -10.98 -0.69
CA VAL A 99 -3.33 -10.95 0.05
C VAL A 99 -2.15 -11.19 -0.91
N PHE A 100 -1.05 -10.46 -0.72
CA PHE A 100 0.16 -10.72 -1.49
C PHE A 100 0.81 -12.05 -1.07
N SER A 101 1.43 -12.71 -2.03
CA SER A 101 2.17 -13.95 -1.85
C SER A 101 3.53 -13.71 -1.21
N GLU A 102 4.08 -14.74 -0.60
CA GLU A 102 5.44 -14.68 -0.02
C GLU A 102 6.51 -14.42 -1.10
N SER A 103 6.32 -14.96 -2.32
CA SER A 103 7.20 -14.67 -3.45
C SER A 103 7.21 -13.18 -3.82
N GLU A 104 6.05 -12.53 -3.84
CA GLU A 104 5.95 -11.07 -4.10
C GLU A 104 6.68 -10.26 -3.00
N PHE A 105 6.57 -10.68 -1.74
CA PHE A 105 7.32 -10.06 -0.64
C PHE A 105 8.82 -10.26 -0.76
N ASN A 106 9.28 -11.48 -1.05
CA ASN A 106 10.70 -11.79 -1.21
C ASN A 106 11.30 -10.99 -2.38
N ASN A 107 10.58 -10.85 -3.48
CA ASN A 107 10.98 -10.03 -4.62
C ASN A 107 11.08 -8.54 -4.24
N PHE A 108 10.10 -8.03 -3.47
CA PHE A 108 10.13 -6.67 -2.94
C PHE A 108 11.36 -6.42 -2.06
N VAL A 109 11.58 -7.26 -1.04
CA VAL A 109 12.74 -7.14 -0.13
C VAL A 109 14.06 -7.20 -0.90
N THR A 110 14.17 -8.14 -1.84
CA THR A 110 15.36 -8.28 -2.70
C THR A 110 15.63 -7.00 -3.49
N MET A 111 14.59 -6.40 -4.08
CA MET A 111 14.72 -5.16 -4.84
C MET A 111 15.10 -3.97 -3.96
N MET A 112 14.45 -3.82 -2.80
CA MET A 112 14.74 -2.72 -1.86
C MET A 112 16.20 -2.77 -1.41
N ASN A 113 16.69 -3.95 -1.06
CA ASN A 113 18.09 -4.16 -0.70
C ASN A 113 19.05 -3.88 -1.87
N ALA A 114 18.71 -4.34 -3.08
CA ALA A 114 19.55 -4.13 -4.27
C ALA A 114 19.68 -2.65 -4.64
N CYS A 115 18.62 -1.85 -4.44
CA CYS A 115 18.61 -0.41 -4.67
C CYS A 115 19.11 0.41 -3.46
N GLY A 116 19.50 -0.24 -2.36
CA GLY A 116 19.94 0.46 -1.13
C GLY A 116 18.84 1.26 -0.45
N VAL A 117 17.57 0.91 -0.67
CA VAL A 117 16.42 1.58 -0.04
C VAL A 117 16.16 0.93 1.32
N PRO A 118 16.14 1.71 2.42
CA PRO A 118 15.89 1.17 3.75
C PRO A 118 14.52 0.50 3.85
N MET A 119 14.48 -0.68 4.46
CA MET A 119 13.24 -1.37 4.82
C MET A 119 12.76 -0.91 6.20
N LEU A 120 11.44 -0.91 6.41
CA LEU A 120 10.86 -0.66 7.74
C LEU A 120 11.39 -1.66 8.77
N THR A 121 11.67 -1.17 9.98
CA THR A 121 11.95 -2.05 11.13
C THR A 121 10.65 -2.60 11.72
N GLU A 122 10.75 -3.64 12.54
CA GLU A 122 9.60 -4.16 13.29
C GLU A 122 8.92 -3.08 14.15
N GLN A 123 9.71 -2.18 14.75
CA GLN A 123 9.19 -1.07 15.55
C GLN A 123 8.40 -0.08 14.68
N ASP A 124 8.89 0.25 13.50
CA ASP A 124 8.19 1.12 12.55
C ASP A 124 6.86 0.52 12.13
N VAL A 125 6.85 -0.80 11.85
CA VAL A 125 5.62 -1.52 11.50
C VAL A 125 4.62 -1.48 12.66
N LEU A 126 5.04 -1.75 13.90
CA LEU A 126 4.15 -1.70 15.06
C LEU A 126 3.59 -0.30 15.31
N TYR A 127 4.42 0.73 15.15
CA TYR A 127 3.98 2.12 15.25
C TYR A 127 2.94 2.47 14.17
N LYS A 128 3.24 2.13 12.91
CA LYS A 128 2.33 2.39 11.80
C LYS A 128 1.01 1.63 11.94
N LEU A 129 1.06 0.37 12.37
CA LEU A 129 -0.13 -0.45 12.61
C LEU A 129 -1.07 0.14 13.64
N ARG A 130 -0.55 0.74 14.71
CA ARG A 130 -1.40 1.42 15.70
C ARG A 130 -2.11 2.60 15.07
N LYS A 131 -1.39 3.46 14.34
CA LYS A 131 -1.98 4.61 13.62
C LYS A 131 -3.10 4.18 12.68
N VAL A 132 -2.84 3.21 11.81
CA VAL A 132 -3.84 2.73 10.82
C VAL A 132 -5.05 2.13 11.51
N LYS A 133 -4.86 1.31 12.55
CA LYS A 133 -5.98 0.70 13.29
C LYS A 133 -6.83 1.74 14.00
N THR A 134 -6.21 2.66 14.72
CA THR A 134 -6.93 3.75 15.41
C THR A 134 -7.75 4.55 14.42
N TYR A 135 -7.19 4.84 13.25
CA TYR A 135 -7.88 5.57 12.22
C TYR A 135 -9.09 4.81 11.63
N ILE A 136 -8.92 3.53 11.24
CA ILE A 136 -10.03 2.72 10.71
C ILE A 136 -11.18 2.63 11.74
N GLN A 137 -10.85 2.49 13.04
CA GLN A 137 -11.85 2.47 14.11
C GLN A 137 -12.59 3.80 14.29
N LEU A 138 -11.97 4.93 13.94
CA LEU A 138 -12.63 6.24 13.97
C LEU A 138 -13.61 6.38 12.80
N CYS A 139 -13.19 6.00 11.58
CA CYS A 139 -14.08 6.03 10.41
C CYS A 139 -15.33 5.16 10.62
N GLU A 140 -15.19 3.97 11.21
CA GLU A 140 -16.34 3.09 11.51
C GLU A 140 -17.33 3.69 12.54
N GLN A 141 -16.91 4.67 13.34
CA GLN A 141 -17.77 5.33 14.34
C GLN A 141 -18.50 6.56 13.79
N ASP A 142 -17.92 7.24 12.81
CA ASP A 142 -18.52 8.43 12.19
C ASP A 142 -19.64 8.07 11.19
N ASP A 143 -19.69 6.82 10.72
CA ASP A 143 -20.73 6.28 9.84
C ASP A 143 -21.96 5.70 10.59
N ALA A 144 -21.98 5.75 11.93
CA ALA A 144 -23.02 5.19 12.80
C ALA A 144 -23.98 6.26 13.38
#